data_AF-A0A091QRW6-F1
#
_entry.id   AF-A0A091QRW6-F1
#
_cell.length_a   1.000
_cell.length_b   1.000
_cell.length_c   1.000
_cell.angle_alpha   90.00
_cell.angle_beta   90.00
_cell.angle_gamma   90.00
#
_symmetry.space_group_name_H-M   'P 1'
#
loop_
_entity.id
_entity.type
_entity.pdbx_description
1 polymer ?
#
loop_
_entity_poly.entity_id
_entity_poly.type
_entity_poly.pdbx_seq_one_letter_code
_entity_poly.pdbx_strand_id
1 'polypeptide(L)' 'MAGHDSGSQHQFTGFQKYFNSYTMTGRRNYVIATYTGIAMLVLYFKLRPKKKTPAVADK' A
#
# COMPACT_ATOMS: atom_id res chain seq x y z
N MET A 1 -25.04 -17.32 19.27
CA MET A 1 -25.67 -16.07 18.82
C MET A 1 -26.32 -16.36 17.49
N ALA A 2 -27.66 -16.25 17.46
CA ALA A 2 -28.52 -16.51 16.32
C ALA A 2 -28.13 -15.65 15.13
N GLY A 3 -28.25 -16.21 13.92
CA GLY A 3 -27.86 -15.53 12.68
C GLY A 3 -28.76 -14.34 12.37
N HIS A 4 -28.14 -13.25 11.92
CA HIS A 4 -28.70 -12.25 11.01
C HIS A 4 -27.63 -11.22 10.58
N ASP A 5 -26.53 -11.62 9.93
CA ASP A 5 -25.60 -10.64 9.29
C ASP A 5 -24.92 -11.21 8.02
N SER A 6 -25.36 -12.37 7.53
CA SER A 6 -24.77 -13.01 6.35
C SER A 6 -25.46 -12.59 5.04
N GLY A 7 -26.41 -11.65 5.09
CA GLY A 7 -27.32 -11.29 4.00
C GLY A 7 -26.91 -10.12 3.11
N SER A 8 -25.82 -9.43 3.41
CA SER A 8 -25.28 -8.35 2.57
C SER A 8 -23.76 -8.24 2.69
N GLN A 9 -23.09 -9.39 2.82
CA GLN A 9 -21.64 -9.46 2.65
C GLN A 9 -21.37 -9.13 1.19
N HIS A 10 -21.04 -7.87 0.90
CA HIS A 10 -20.66 -7.43 -0.44
C HIS A 10 -19.72 -8.48 -1.05
N GLN A 11 -20.23 -9.24 -2.03
CA GLN A 11 -19.47 -10.23 -2.79
C GLN A 11 -18.58 -9.46 -3.76
N PHE A 12 -17.57 -8.78 -3.21
CA PHE A 12 -16.58 -8.08 -4.01
C PHE A 12 -15.78 -9.12 -4.80
N THR A 13 -15.65 -8.90 -6.10
CA THR A 13 -14.88 -9.76 -7.00
C THR A 13 -13.58 -9.04 -7.41
N GLY A 14 -12.64 -9.81 -7.97
CA GLY A 14 -11.37 -9.28 -8.46
C GLY A 14 -10.57 -8.52 -7.40
N PHE A 15 -10.10 -7.31 -7.75
CA PHE A 15 -9.27 -6.48 -6.89
C PHE A 15 -10.01 -5.97 -5.64
N GLN A 16 -11.30 -5.65 -5.78
CA GLN A 16 -12.11 -5.14 -4.67
C GLN A 16 -12.33 -6.19 -3.58
N LYS A 17 -12.18 -7.49 -3.90
CA LYS A 17 -12.20 -8.57 -2.88
C LYS A 17 -11.11 -8.40 -1.84
N TYR A 18 -9.94 -7.95 -2.27
CA TYR A 18 -8.76 -7.82 -1.43
C TYR A 18 -8.52 -6.38 -0.96
N PHE A 19 -9.01 -5.39 -1.69
CA PHE A 19 -8.87 -3.98 -1.35
C PHE A 19 -10.25 -3.35 -1.29
N ASN A 20 -10.81 -3.32 -0.08
CA ASN A 20 -12.08 -2.66 0.21
C ASN A 20 -12.07 -2.16 1.66
N SER A 21 -12.91 -1.16 1.96
CA SER A 21 -13.01 -0.57 3.30
C SER A 21 -14.00 -1.31 4.21
N TYR A 22 -14.78 -2.24 3.67
CA TYR A 22 -15.94 -2.84 4.35
C TYR A 22 -15.56 -4.11 5.13
N THR A 23 -14.68 -4.93 4.58
CA THR A 23 -14.25 -6.19 5.22
C THR A 23 -13.00 -5.99 6.07
N MET A 24 -12.79 -6.85 7.06
CA MET A 24 -11.56 -6.82 7.87
C MET A 24 -10.33 -7.12 7.00
N THR A 25 -10.45 -8.07 6.07
CA THR A 25 -9.39 -8.44 5.12
C THR A 25 -9.00 -7.27 4.21
N GLY A 26 -9.99 -6.58 3.65
CA GLY A 26 -9.77 -5.42 2.79
C GLY A 26 -9.03 -4.28 3.51
N ARG A 27 -9.48 -3.94 4.72
CA ARG A 27 -8.84 -2.90 5.55
C ARG A 27 -7.40 -3.25 5.92
N ARG A 28 -7.13 -4.51 6.28
CA ARG A 28 -5.77 -4.99 6.57
C ARG A 28 -4.85 -4.84 5.36
N ASN A 29 -5.33 -5.18 4.17
CA ASN A 29 -4.52 -5.13 2.96
C ASN A 29 -4.14 -3.69 2.57
N TYR A 30 -5.02 -2.71 2.78
CA TYR A 30 -4.66 -1.30 2.63
C TYR A 30 -3.50 -0.91 3.54
N VAL A 31 -3.56 -1.29 4.82
CA VAL A 31 -2.50 -0.99 5.79
C VAL A 31 -1.16 -1.63 5.38
N ILE A 32 -1.19 -2.91 4.98
CA ILE A 32 0.01 -3.61 4.49
C ILE A 32 0.57 -2.92 3.24
N ALA A 33 -0.29 -2.55 2.28
CA ALA A 33 0.12 -1.88 1.07
C ALA A 33 0.76 -0.51 1.35
N THR A 34 0.20 0.28 2.26
CA THR A 34 0.77 1.57 2.67
C THR A 34 2.16 1.40 3.30
N TYR A 35 2.31 0.49 4.26
CA TYR A 35 3.62 0.27 4.88
C TYR A 35 4.66 -0.27 3.91
N THR A 36 4.25 -1.21 3.04
CA THR A 36 5.13 -1.76 2.01
C THR A 36 5.55 -0.68 1.02
N GLY A 37 4.63 0.17 0.59
CA GLY A 37 4.90 1.29 -0.32
C GLY A 37 5.89 2.29 0.28
N ILE A 38 5.69 2.69 1.54
CA ILE A 38 6.63 3.59 2.23
C ILE A 38 8.00 2.92 2.38
N ALA A 39 8.05 1.66 2.82
CA ALA A 39 9.30 0.92 2.96
C ALA A 39 10.06 0.81 1.63
N MET A 40 9.35 0.54 0.52
CA MET A 40 9.93 0.52 -0.82
C MET A 40 10.46 1.89 -1.25
N LEU A 41 9.74 2.97 -0.96
CA LEU A 41 10.21 4.33 -1.27
C LEU A 41 11.49 4.65 -0.48
N VAL A 42 11.50 4.39 0.83
CA VAL A 42 12.68 4.59 1.67
C VAL A 42 13.86 3.77 1.16
N LEU A 43 13.64 2.49 0.84
CA LEU A 43 14.67 1.62 0.29
C LEU A 43 15.16 2.14 -1.07
N TYR A 44 14.26 2.59 -1.94
CA TYR A 44 14.59 3.18 -3.22
C TYR A 44 15.48 4.41 -3.04
N PHE A 45 15.12 5.35 -2.17
CA PHE A 45 15.96 6.53 -1.92
C PHE A 45 17.29 6.20 -1.26
N LYS A 46 17.35 5.15 -0.43
CA LYS A 46 18.60 4.67 0.18
C LYS A 46 19.52 4.02 -0.85
N LEU A 47 18.99 3.22 -1.76
CA LEU A 47 19.75 2.50 -2.78
C LEU A 47 19.99 3.32 -4.05
N ARG A 48 19.21 4.38 -4.28
CA ARG A 48 19.36 5.25 -5.45
C ARG A 48 20.74 5.90 -5.39
N PRO A 49 21.63 5.64 -6.37
CA PRO A 49 22.95 6.23 -6.38
C PRO A 49 22.82 7.75 -6.47
N LYS A 50 23.44 8.46 -5.52
CA LYS A 50 23.55 9.91 -5.59
C LYS A 50 24.39 10.23 -6.82
N LYS A 51 23.78 10.82 -7.84
CA LYS A 51 24.55 11.41 -8.94
C LYS A 51 25.46 12.46 -8.32
N LYS A 52 26.78 12.34 -8.51
CA LYS A 52 27.72 13.43 -8.21
C LYS A 52 27.43 14.51 -9.24
N THR A 53 26.50 15.40 -8.95
CA THR A 53 26.44 16.68 -9.65
C THR A 53 27.63 17.47 -9.15
N PRO A 54 28.67 17.75 -9.96
CA PRO A 54 29.66 18.74 -9.57
C PRO A 54 28.90 20.05 -9.39
N ALA A 55 28.81 20.50 -8.14
CA ALA A 55 28.26 21.80 -7.82
C ALA A 55 29.26 22.82 -8.36
N VAL A 56 28.89 23.43 -9.48
CA VAL A 56 29.52 24.61 -10.10
C VAL A 56 30.93 24.35 -10.65
N ALA A 57 31.08 24.56 -11.96
CA ALA A 57 32.38 24.83 -12.55
C ALA A 57 32.84 26.20 -12.02
N ASP A 58 33.68 26.21 -10.99
CA ASP A 58 34.44 27.39 -10.61
C ASP A 58 35.41 27.70 -11.76
N LYS A 59 35.28 28.91 -12.32
CA LYS A 59 36.13 29.49 -13.35
C LYS A 59 36.74 30.77 -12.80
#